data_AF-B7QLJ0-F1
#
_entry.id   AF-B7QLJ0-F1
#
_cell.length_a   1.000
_cell.length_b   1.000
_cell.length_c   1.000
_cell.angle_alpha   90.00
_cell.angle_beta   90.00
_cell.angle_gamma   90.00
#
_symmetry.space_group_name_H-M   'P 1'
#
loop_
_entity.id
_entity.type
_entity.pdbx_description
1 polymer ?
#
loop_
_entity_poly.entity_id
_entity_poly.type
_entity_poly.pdbx_seq_one_letter_code
_entity_poly.pdbx_strand_id
1 'polypeptide(L)'
;YNNQWMVLDYKLFDPTSKKLPKNLLWILEQMPGYTMSKDVTSVLEKQGYWASYNSPYFQEIIDKSGFPALVKKYGDWYSYAKTPRALIFKRDQKKAVDISSVMKLLRYNDFVNDPLSRCTSCDPPHNAANAISARGDLNPANGTYPFKALSHLAYGGTDAK
;
A
#
# COMPACT_ATOMS: atom_id res chain seq x y z
N TYR A 1 11.29 -9.55 11.13
CA TYR A 1 10.27 -8.58 10.71
C TYR A 1 10.87 -7.74 9.60
N ASN A 2 10.48 -8.00 8.35
CA ASN A 2 11.01 -7.33 7.16
C ASN A 2 10.02 -6.24 6.75
N ASN A 3 10.46 -4.98 6.74
CA ASN A 3 9.57 -3.82 6.61
C ASN A 3 10.11 -2.79 5.62
N GLN A 4 9.20 -1.94 5.14
CA GLN A 4 9.52 -0.62 4.63
C GLN A 4 9.28 0.39 5.75
N TRP A 5 10.35 1.01 6.24
CA TRP A 5 10.31 2.07 7.24
C TRP A 5 10.28 3.42 6.55
N MET A 6 9.42 4.32 7.04
CA MET A 6 9.30 5.70 6.60
C MET A 6 9.76 6.61 7.74
N VAL A 7 10.81 7.38 7.52
CA VAL A 7 11.33 8.35 8.49
C VAL A 7 11.14 9.75 7.91
N LEU A 8 10.14 10.46 8.45
CA LEU A 8 9.83 11.84 8.08
C LEU A 8 10.41 12.78 9.14
N ASP A 9 11.30 13.68 8.73
CA ASP A 9 11.90 14.66 9.64
C ASP A 9 11.15 15.98 9.63
N TYR A 10 10.18 16.13 10.53
CA TYR A 10 9.42 17.37 10.68
C TYR A 10 10.28 18.60 11.02
N LYS A 11 11.51 18.44 11.54
CA LYS A 11 12.41 19.57 11.79
C LYS A 11 12.83 20.28 10.50
N LEU A 12 12.75 19.58 9.36
CA LEU A 12 13.06 20.11 8.04
C LEU A 12 11.83 20.65 7.32
N PHE A 13 10.62 20.38 7.82
CA PHE A 13 9.40 20.79 7.12
C PHE A 13 9.08 22.26 7.36
N ASP A 14 9.08 23.05 6.29
CA ASP A 14 8.63 24.45 6.28
C ASP A 14 7.32 24.56 5.47
N PRO A 15 6.18 24.81 6.13
CA PRO A 15 4.88 24.92 5.45
C PRO A 15 4.77 26.15 4.53
N THR A 16 5.68 27.11 4.62
CA THR A 16 5.70 28.31 3.76
C THR A 16 6.53 28.10 2.49
N SER A 17 7.39 27.08 2.47
CA SER A 17 8.24 26.77 1.33
C SER A 17 7.45 26.08 0.21
N LYS A 18 7.70 26.50 -1.03
CA LYS A 18 7.16 25.83 -2.24
C LYS A 18 7.91 24.56 -2.60
N LYS A 19 9.03 24.25 -1.92
CA LYS A 19 9.88 23.09 -2.18
C LYS A 19 10.18 22.32 -0.91
N LEU A 20 10.25 21.01 -1.02
CA LEU A 20 10.65 20.13 0.06
C LEU A 20 12.18 20.02 0.12
N PRO A 21 12.81 20.28 1.28
CA PRO A 21 14.27 20.19 1.40
C PRO A 21 14.72 18.73 1.38
N LYS A 22 15.89 18.47 0.78
CA LYS A 22 16.52 17.13 0.82
C LYS A 22 16.56 16.59 2.25
N ASN A 23 16.49 15.27 2.37
CA ASN A 23 16.42 14.50 3.62
C ASN A 23 15.12 14.64 4.42
N LEU A 24 14.08 15.29 3.90
CA LEU A 24 12.78 15.35 4.56
C LEU A 24 12.17 13.96 4.77
N LEU A 25 12.19 13.10 3.75
CA LEU A 25 11.66 11.74 3.84
C LEU A 25 12.71 10.71 3.40
N TRP A 26 13.05 9.82 4.34
CA TRP A 26 13.88 8.64 4.09
C TRP A 26 13.05 7.36 4.12
N ILE A 27 13.36 6.47 3.18
CA ILE A 27 12.78 5.12 3.13
C ILE A 27 13.89 4.12 3.34
N LEU A 28 13.66 3.17 4.24
CA LEU A 28 14.51 2.00 4.45
C LEU A 28 13.70 0.74 4.23
N GLU A 29 14.22 -0.18 3.45
CA GLU A 29 13.63 -1.51 3.25
C GLU A 29 14.63 -2.59 3.69
N GLN A 30 14.10 -3.63 4.33
CA GLN A 30 14.90 -4.70 4.90
C GLN A 30 14.39 -6.08 4.46
N MET A 31 15.33 -6.98 4.18
CA MET A 31 15.13 -8.42 4.06
C MET A 31 16.31 -9.16 4.73
N PRO A 32 16.27 -10.50 4.90
CA PRO A 32 17.37 -11.22 5.55
C PRO A 32 18.70 -10.99 4.83
N GLY A 33 19.70 -10.49 5.55
CA GLY A 33 21.03 -10.21 5.01
C GLY A 33 21.15 -9.00 4.07
N TYR A 34 20.09 -8.20 3.88
CA TYR A 34 20.13 -7.04 3.00
C TYR A 34 19.22 -5.90 3.47
N THR A 35 19.75 -4.68 3.48
CA THR A 35 19.01 -3.45 3.78
C THR A 35 19.37 -2.38 2.77
N MET A 36 18.39 -1.59 2.37
CA MET A 36 18.58 -0.47 1.45
C MET A 36 17.84 0.75 1.98
N SER A 37 18.50 1.91 1.99
CA SER A 37 17.90 3.16 2.41
C SER A 37 18.22 4.29 1.43
N LYS A 38 17.21 5.13 1.12
CA LYS A 38 17.38 6.31 0.27
C LYS A 38 16.53 7.48 0.78
N ASP A 39 17.06 8.68 0.60
CA ASP A 39 16.25 9.91 0.57
C ASP A 39 15.34 9.86 -0.65
N VAL A 40 14.03 9.92 -0.42
CA VAL A 40 13.00 9.92 -1.47
C VAL A 40 12.24 11.25 -1.51
N THR A 41 12.77 12.31 -0.91
CA THR A 41 12.08 13.61 -0.83
C THR A 41 11.69 14.14 -2.21
N SER A 42 12.53 13.96 -3.22
CA SER A 42 12.22 14.36 -4.60
C SER A 42 11.02 13.60 -5.20
N VAL A 43 10.81 12.35 -4.78
CA VAL A 43 9.64 11.56 -5.17
C VAL A 43 8.40 12.10 -4.47
N LEU A 44 8.48 12.33 -3.16
CA LEU A 44 7.40 12.93 -2.36
C LEU A 44 6.97 14.29 -2.94
N GLU A 45 7.92 15.17 -3.24
CA GLU A 45 7.66 16.49 -3.83
C GLU A 45 6.97 16.37 -5.19
N LYS A 46 7.47 15.50 -6.06
CA LYS A 46 6.94 15.35 -7.43
C LYS A 46 5.52 14.79 -7.46
N GLN A 47 5.20 13.83 -6.59
CA GLN A 47 3.92 13.13 -6.62
C GLN A 47 2.89 13.66 -5.61
N GLY A 48 3.34 14.38 -4.58
CA GLY A 48 2.51 14.99 -3.53
C GLY A 48 2.13 14.06 -2.38
N TYR A 49 2.62 12.81 -2.35
CA TYR A 49 2.33 11.84 -1.29
C TYR A 49 3.41 10.75 -1.24
N TRP A 50 3.41 9.91 -0.21
CA TRP A 50 4.11 8.62 -0.21
C TRP A 50 3.16 7.57 0.36
N ALA A 51 2.98 6.44 -0.32
CA ALA A 51 2.10 5.36 0.12
C ALA A 51 2.88 4.07 0.32
N SER A 52 2.52 3.33 1.36
CA SER A 52 3.10 2.02 1.69
C SER A 52 1.98 1.00 1.88
N TYR A 53 2.15 -0.19 1.30
CA TYR A 53 1.07 -1.20 1.21
C TYR A 53 1.63 -2.62 1.09
N ASN A 54 2.65 -2.94 1.87
CA ASN A 54 3.29 -4.27 1.95
C ASN A 54 3.95 -4.77 0.64
N SER A 55 4.26 -3.86 -0.30
CA SER A 55 5.10 -4.14 -1.47
C SER A 55 6.37 -3.30 -1.37
N PRO A 56 7.57 -3.89 -1.55
CA PRO A 56 8.80 -3.11 -1.57
C PRO A 56 8.83 -2.19 -2.80
N TYR A 57 9.41 -1.01 -2.61
CA TYR A 57 9.59 0.05 -3.60
C TYR A 57 10.92 -0.08 -4.33
N PHE A 58 12.01 -0.45 -3.64
CA PHE A 58 13.31 -0.51 -4.29
C PHE A 58 13.38 -1.76 -5.19
N GLN A 59 13.63 -1.56 -6.49
CA GLN A 59 13.67 -2.63 -7.48
C GLN A 59 14.60 -3.78 -7.06
N GLU A 60 15.75 -3.47 -6.47
CA GLU A 60 16.67 -4.50 -6.02
C GLU A 60 16.09 -5.41 -4.91
N ILE A 61 15.30 -4.85 -3.99
CA ILE A 61 14.62 -5.62 -2.96
C ILE A 61 13.44 -6.39 -3.55
N ILE A 62 12.69 -5.80 -4.49
CA ILE A 62 11.65 -6.53 -5.25
C ILE A 62 12.26 -7.78 -5.90
N ASP A 63 13.36 -7.64 -6.61
CA ASP A 63 13.99 -8.73 -7.36
C ASP A 63 14.53 -9.83 -6.44
N LYS A 64 15.16 -9.45 -5.32
CA LYS A 64 15.73 -10.40 -4.35
C LYS A 64 14.67 -11.09 -3.47
N SER A 65 13.52 -10.48 -3.26
CA SER A 65 12.48 -10.99 -2.33
C SER A 65 11.47 -11.94 -2.99
N GLY A 66 11.65 -12.29 -4.26
CA GLY A 66 10.82 -13.28 -4.97
C GLY A 66 9.49 -12.73 -5.52
N PHE A 67 9.26 -11.42 -5.43
CA PHE A 67 8.09 -10.76 -6.02
C PHE A 67 7.92 -11.01 -7.52
N PRO A 68 8.98 -11.05 -8.36
CA PRO A 68 8.81 -11.36 -9.79
C PRO A 68 8.11 -12.69 -10.07
N ALA A 69 8.41 -13.73 -9.27
CA ALA A 69 7.75 -15.03 -9.40
C ALA A 69 6.27 -14.97 -8.97
N LEU A 70 5.96 -14.20 -7.92
CA LEU A 70 4.59 -13.99 -7.47
C LEU A 70 3.76 -13.17 -8.47
N VAL A 71 4.35 -12.16 -9.11
CA VAL A 71 3.72 -11.41 -10.21
C VAL A 71 3.43 -12.34 -11.38
N LYS A 72 4.38 -13.22 -11.76
CA LYS A 72 4.15 -14.21 -12.82
C LYS A 72 3.01 -15.18 -12.48
N LYS A 73 2.88 -15.56 -11.20
CA LYS A 73 1.89 -16.57 -10.76
C LYS A 73 0.50 -15.99 -10.49
N TYR A 74 0.42 -14.82 -9.87
CA TYR A 74 -0.81 -14.23 -9.33
C TYR A 74 -1.13 -12.84 -9.90
N GLY A 75 -0.28 -12.33 -10.78
CA GLY A 75 -0.50 -11.06 -11.47
C GLY A 75 -0.28 -9.83 -10.59
N ASP A 76 -1.05 -8.79 -10.90
CA ASP A 76 -0.84 -7.43 -10.39
C ASP A 76 -1.09 -7.24 -8.90
N TRP A 77 -1.67 -8.23 -8.21
CA TRP A 77 -1.80 -8.20 -6.75
C TRP A 77 -0.43 -8.15 -6.04
N TYR A 78 0.63 -8.66 -6.70
CA TYR A 78 2.01 -8.60 -6.21
C TYR A 78 2.87 -7.58 -6.97
N SER A 79 2.34 -6.79 -7.91
CA SER A 79 3.13 -5.77 -8.59
C SER A 79 3.06 -4.45 -7.82
N TYR A 80 4.20 -3.81 -7.57
CA TYR A 80 4.26 -2.59 -6.74
C TYR A 80 3.23 -1.53 -7.15
N ALA A 81 3.19 -1.20 -8.44
CA ALA A 81 2.37 -0.09 -8.95
C ALA A 81 0.90 -0.43 -9.20
N LYS A 82 0.49 -1.71 -9.19
CA LYS A 82 -0.85 -2.13 -9.62
C LYS A 82 -1.59 -3.02 -8.64
N THR A 83 -1.09 -3.16 -7.40
CA THR A 83 -1.92 -3.71 -6.33
C THR A 83 -3.19 -2.87 -6.16
N PRO A 84 -4.31 -3.45 -5.68
CA PRO A 84 -5.52 -2.69 -5.36
C PRO A 84 -5.26 -1.44 -4.51
N ARG A 85 -4.43 -1.56 -3.46
CA ARG A 85 -4.08 -0.44 -2.58
C ARG A 85 -3.26 0.63 -3.29
N ALA A 86 -2.29 0.24 -4.13
CA ALA A 86 -1.53 1.19 -4.94
C ALA A 86 -2.43 2.01 -5.87
N LEU A 87 -3.40 1.34 -6.51
CA LEU A 87 -4.36 1.97 -7.41
C LEU A 87 -5.34 2.89 -6.67
N ILE A 88 -5.85 2.46 -5.50
CA ILE A 88 -6.74 3.28 -4.66
C ILE A 88 -6.00 4.52 -4.16
N PHE A 89 -4.78 4.39 -3.62
CA PHE A 89 -3.98 5.55 -3.21
C PHE A 89 -3.72 6.49 -4.39
N LYS A 90 -3.32 5.96 -5.54
CA LYS A 90 -3.09 6.78 -6.75
C LYS A 90 -4.33 7.56 -7.17
N ARG A 91 -5.52 6.96 -7.06
CA ARG A 91 -6.82 7.59 -7.38
C ARG A 91 -7.22 8.64 -6.34
N ASP A 92 -7.10 8.32 -5.06
CA ASP A 92 -7.81 9.03 -3.99
C ASP A 92 -6.95 9.88 -3.07
N GLN A 93 -5.61 9.77 -3.12
CA GLN A 93 -4.73 10.54 -2.20
C GLN A 93 -5.01 12.05 -2.22
N LYS A 94 -5.37 12.61 -3.39
CA LYS A 94 -5.66 14.04 -3.53
C LYS A 94 -6.90 14.51 -2.78
N LYS A 95 -7.78 13.58 -2.38
CA LYS A 95 -8.97 13.86 -1.56
C LYS A 95 -8.61 14.09 -0.09
N ALA A 96 -7.43 13.66 0.35
CA ALA A 96 -6.93 13.82 1.70
C ALA A 96 -6.27 15.20 1.86
N VAL A 97 -7.10 16.21 2.12
CA VAL A 97 -6.70 17.63 2.21
C VAL A 97 -6.64 18.16 3.65
N ASP A 98 -7.13 17.36 4.60
CA ASP A 98 -7.14 17.64 6.03
C ASP A 98 -7.08 16.32 6.82
N ILE A 99 -6.93 16.40 8.14
CA ILE A 99 -6.80 15.21 9.00
C ILE A 99 -8.05 14.31 8.88
N SER A 100 -9.24 14.88 8.80
CA SER A 100 -10.50 14.11 8.70
C SER A 100 -10.55 13.27 7.42
N SER A 101 -10.19 13.87 6.29
CA SER A 101 -10.14 13.22 4.99
C SER A 101 -8.98 12.23 4.85
N VAL A 102 -7.83 12.49 5.51
CA VAL A 102 -6.76 11.49 5.68
C VAL A 102 -7.30 10.27 6.42
N MET A 103 -7.95 10.46 7.57
CA MET A 103 -8.52 9.35 8.35
C MET A 103 -9.59 8.59 7.58
N LYS A 104 -10.42 9.29 6.80
CA LYS A 104 -11.41 8.66 5.91
C LYS A 104 -10.74 7.80 4.84
N LEU A 105 -9.65 8.26 4.23
CA LEU A 105 -8.88 7.48 3.26
C LEU A 105 -8.23 6.25 3.92
N LEU A 106 -7.60 6.42 5.09
CA LEU A 106 -6.96 5.32 5.82
C LEU A 106 -7.96 4.25 6.28
N ARG A 107 -9.22 4.63 6.54
CA ARG A 107 -10.33 3.71 6.89
C ARG A 107 -11.11 3.19 5.68
N TYR A 108 -10.72 3.56 4.45
CA TYR A 108 -11.50 3.26 3.26
C TYR A 108 -11.57 1.76 2.97
N ASN A 109 -12.81 1.25 2.92
CA ASN A 109 -13.17 -0.05 2.39
C ASN A 109 -14.61 -0.03 1.88
N ASP A 110 -14.77 -0.03 0.57
CA ASP A 110 -16.05 -0.09 -0.13
C ASP A 110 -16.03 -1.25 -1.15
N PHE A 111 -15.52 -2.41 -0.72
CA PHE A 111 -15.12 -3.49 -1.63
C PHE A 111 -16.22 -4.06 -2.53
N VAL A 112 -17.48 -3.87 -2.12
CA VAL A 112 -18.66 -4.29 -2.90
C VAL A 112 -18.85 -3.37 -4.11
N ASN A 113 -18.57 -2.07 -3.99
CA ASN A 113 -18.84 -1.09 -5.05
C ASN A 113 -17.57 -0.62 -5.77
N ASP A 114 -16.40 -0.67 -5.13
CA ASP A 114 -15.15 -0.21 -5.75
C ASP A 114 -14.65 -1.23 -6.80
N PRO A 115 -14.55 -0.85 -8.09
CA PRO A 115 -14.00 -1.73 -9.12
C PRO A 115 -12.55 -2.15 -8.85
N LEU A 116 -11.77 -1.33 -8.12
CA LEU A 116 -10.39 -1.67 -7.74
C LEU A 116 -10.32 -2.75 -6.67
N SER A 117 -11.43 -3.04 -5.98
CA SER A 117 -11.50 -4.12 -5.00
C SER A 117 -11.81 -5.49 -5.63
N ARG A 118 -12.07 -5.54 -6.94
CA ARG A 118 -12.38 -6.80 -7.64
C ARG A 118 -11.15 -7.68 -7.78
N CYS A 119 -11.32 -8.97 -7.54
CA CYS A 119 -10.37 -10.05 -7.80
C CYS A 119 -10.93 -10.92 -8.92
N THR A 120 -10.28 -10.94 -10.09
CA THR A 120 -10.76 -11.67 -11.28
C THR A 120 -10.65 -13.20 -11.14
N SER A 121 -9.79 -13.68 -10.23
CA SER A 121 -9.62 -15.10 -9.92
C SER A 121 -10.34 -15.51 -8.63
N CYS A 122 -11.27 -14.70 -8.13
CA CYS A 122 -12.06 -14.99 -6.94
C CYS A 122 -13.54 -15.19 -7.29
N ASP A 123 -14.21 -16.01 -6.49
CA ASP A 123 -15.67 -16.14 -6.51
C ASP A 123 -16.21 -16.06 -5.07
N PRO A 124 -16.95 -15.00 -4.69
CA PRO A 124 -17.35 -13.86 -5.51
C PRO A 124 -16.16 -12.95 -5.88
N PRO A 125 -16.29 -12.11 -6.94
CA PRO A 125 -15.22 -11.26 -7.42
C PRO A 125 -14.92 -10.07 -6.49
N HIS A 126 -15.87 -9.65 -5.65
CA HIS A 126 -15.65 -8.59 -4.67
C HIS A 126 -14.86 -9.12 -3.48
N ASN A 127 -13.74 -8.50 -3.14
CA ASN A 127 -12.89 -8.99 -2.07
C ASN A 127 -12.53 -7.89 -1.06
N ALA A 128 -12.91 -8.10 0.20
CA ALA A 128 -12.73 -7.15 1.29
C ALA A 128 -11.27 -6.97 1.72
N ALA A 129 -10.34 -7.81 1.23
CA ALA A 129 -8.90 -7.64 1.35
C ALA A 129 -8.35 -6.51 0.47
N ASN A 130 -9.03 -6.22 -0.64
CA ASN A 130 -8.56 -5.30 -1.69
C ASN A 130 -9.00 -3.85 -1.40
N ALA A 131 -8.66 -3.37 -0.22
CA ALA A 131 -9.00 -2.04 0.27
C ALA A 131 -7.84 -1.45 1.10
N ILE A 132 -7.91 -0.17 1.44
CA ILE A 132 -6.90 0.47 2.30
C ILE A 132 -7.00 -0.12 3.71
N SER A 133 -8.22 -0.20 4.26
CA SER A 133 -8.51 -0.86 5.53
C SER A 133 -9.23 -2.18 5.30
N ALA A 134 -8.48 -3.26 5.07
CA ALA A 134 -9.02 -4.60 4.78
C ALA A 134 -10.03 -5.08 5.84
N ARG A 135 -10.97 -5.94 5.42
CA ARG A 135 -12.01 -6.58 6.24
C ARG A 135 -12.20 -8.05 5.86
N GLY A 136 -11.17 -8.87 6.09
CA GLY A 136 -11.17 -10.28 5.67
C GLY A 136 -12.30 -11.12 6.25
N ASP A 137 -12.88 -10.68 7.36
CA ASP A 137 -14.04 -11.29 8.01
C ASP A 137 -15.32 -11.19 7.15
N LEU A 138 -15.38 -10.22 6.22
CA LEU A 138 -16.52 -10.01 5.33
C LEU A 138 -16.44 -10.84 4.03
N ASN A 139 -15.32 -11.48 3.75
CA ASN A 139 -15.21 -12.42 2.63
C ASN A 139 -16.01 -13.71 2.96
N PRO A 140 -16.78 -14.31 2.03
CA PRO A 140 -17.50 -15.55 2.32
C PRO A 140 -16.58 -16.72 2.68
N ALA A 141 -16.92 -17.48 3.73
CA ALA A 141 -16.12 -18.63 4.15
C ALA A 141 -16.05 -19.75 3.11
N ASN A 142 -17.07 -19.85 2.25
CA ASN A 142 -17.16 -20.81 1.14
C ASN A 142 -16.71 -20.24 -0.22
N GLY A 143 -16.08 -19.05 -0.24
CA GLY A 143 -15.59 -18.45 -1.48
C GLY A 143 -14.36 -19.16 -2.04
N THR A 144 -14.13 -18.98 -3.35
CA THR A 144 -12.92 -19.47 -4.03
C THR A 144 -11.90 -18.34 -4.12
N TYR A 145 -10.67 -18.60 -3.65
CA TYR A 145 -9.61 -17.61 -3.58
C TYR A 145 -8.28 -18.19 -4.09
N PRO A 146 -7.49 -17.43 -4.88
CA PRO A 146 -6.25 -17.95 -5.48
C PRO A 146 -5.11 -18.10 -4.46
N PHE A 147 -5.20 -17.43 -3.31
CA PHE A 147 -4.24 -17.54 -2.20
C PHE A 147 -4.85 -17.03 -0.88
N LYS A 148 -4.27 -17.47 0.24
CA LYS A 148 -4.81 -17.29 1.60
C LYS A 148 -5.11 -15.84 1.99
N ALA A 149 -4.31 -14.86 1.53
CA ALA A 149 -4.52 -13.46 1.91
C ALA A 149 -5.85 -12.87 1.40
N LEU A 150 -6.51 -13.53 0.44
CA LEU A 150 -7.81 -13.12 -0.09
C LEU A 150 -8.99 -13.87 0.54
N SER A 151 -8.76 -14.87 1.40
CA SER A 151 -9.84 -15.71 1.94
C SER A 151 -10.59 -15.08 3.11
N HIS A 152 -11.65 -15.74 3.57
CA HIS A 152 -12.29 -15.45 4.86
C HIS A 152 -11.28 -15.68 5.99
N LEU A 153 -11.00 -14.63 6.75
CA LEU A 153 -9.98 -14.63 7.80
C LEU A 153 -10.33 -13.56 8.84
N ALA A 154 -10.10 -13.86 10.12
CA ALA A 154 -10.16 -12.86 11.20
C ALA A 154 -8.94 -11.92 11.14
N TYR A 155 -8.88 -11.08 10.10
CA TYR A 155 -7.84 -10.08 9.88
C TYR A 155 -8.41 -8.84 9.18
N GLY A 156 -7.72 -7.71 9.34
CA GLY A 156 -8.09 -6.47 8.67
C GLY A 156 -7.34 -5.27 9.21
N GLY A 157 -7.73 -4.09 8.75
CA GLY A 157 -7.31 -2.84 9.38
C GLY A 157 -8.02 -2.64 10.71
N THR A 158 -7.26 -2.55 11.80
CA THR A 158 -7.81 -2.42 13.17
C THR A 158 -7.79 -0.97 13.66
N ASP A 159 -6.84 -0.16 13.20
CA ASP A 159 -6.67 1.24 13.61
C ASP A 159 -6.25 2.16 12.45
N ALA A 160 -6.20 3.46 12.73
CA ALA A 160 -5.56 4.48 11.92
C ALA A 160 -5.02 5.55 12.90
N LYS A 161 -3.82 6.08 12.64
CA LYS A 161 -3.11 7.03 13.49
C LYS A 161 -2.53 8.14 12.62
#